data_AF-A0A931X807-F1
#
_entry.id   AF-A0A931X807-F1
#
_cell.length_a   1.000
_cell.length_b   1.000
_cell.length_c   1.000
_cell.angle_alpha   90.00
_cell.angle_beta   90.00
_cell.angle_gamma   90.00
#
_symmetry.space_group_name_H-M   'P 1'
#
loop_
_entity.id
_entity.type
_entity.pdbx_description
1 polymer ?
#
loop_
_entity_poly.entity_id
_entity_poly.type
_entity_poly.pdbx_seq_one_letter_code
_entity_poly.pdbx_strand_id
1 'polypeptide(L)' 'MLVTSYVDPAVLHESSLRDLRRFLHQLGREARQGEVGIVVGGNYYGITEFDDAKE' A
#
# COMPACT_ATOMS: atom_id res chain seq x y z
N MET A 1 -0.51 -10.48 -8.91
CA MET A 1 -0.64 -9.35 -9.86
C MET A 1 0.37 -8.30 -9.45
N LEU A 2 1.15 -7.75 -10.39
CA LEU A 2 2.13 -6.71 -10.09
C LEU A 2 1.63 -5.37 -10.64
N VAL A 3 1.56 -4.35 -9.78
CA VAL A 3 1.23 -2.98 -10.16
C VAL A 3 2.46 -2.12 -9.87
N THR A 4 2.95 -1.41 -10.87
CA THR A 4 4.07 -0.48 -10.73
C THR A 4 3.57 0.93 -11.02
N SER A 5 3.89 1.86 -10.13
CA SER A 5 3.54 3.27 -10.27
C SER A 5 4.77 4.12 -10.00
N TYR A 6 4.86 5.25 -10.69
CA TYR A 6 5.91 6.25 -10.50
C TYR A 6 5.27 7.53 -9.99
N VAL A 7 5.83 8.09 -8.92
CA VAL A 7 5.34 9.31 -8.30
C VAL A 7 6.50 10.29 -8.15
N ASP A 8 6.23 11.58 -8.40
CA ASP A 8 7.20 12.64 -8.11
C ASP A 8 7.38 12.74 -6.58
N PRO A 9 8.62 12.67 -6.06
CA PRO A 9 8.88 12.88 -4.64
C PRO A 9 8.29 14.18 -4.08
N ALA A 10 8.17 15.22 -4.91
CA ALA A 10 7.60 16.51 -4.48
C ALA A 10 6.13 16.43 -4.08
N VAL A 11 5.38 15.42 -4.55
CA VAL A 11 3.96 15.22 -4.23
C VAL A 11 3.72 14.16 -3.14
N LEU A 12 4.80 13.52 -2.65
CA LEU A 12 4.75 12.58 -1.53
C LEU A 12 4.65 13.36 -0.21
N HIS A 13 3.42 13.65 0.17
CA HIS A 13 3.09 14.21 1.48
C HIS A 13 2.60 13.11 2.44
N GLU A 14 2.69 13.40 3.73
CA GLU A 14 2.18 12.56 4.81
C GLU A 14 0.72 12.10 4.62
N SER A 15 -0.13 12.98 4.08
CA SER A 15 -1.51 12.63 3.72
C SER A 15 -1.58 11.59 2.60
N SER A 16 -0.80 11.79 1.53
CA SER A 16 -0.73 10.85 0.39
C SER A 16 -0.24 9.47 0.83
N LEU A 17 0.72 9.42 1.78
CA LEU A 17 1.19 8.15 2.36
C LEU A 17 0.13 7.46 3.21
N ARG A 18 -0.67 8.21 3.98
CA ARG A 18 -1.82 7.66 4.72
C ARG A 18 -2.87 7.09 3.79
N ASP A 19 -3.18 7.79 2.70
CA ASP A 19 -4.13 7.32 1.70
C ASP A 19 -3.62 6.08 0.97
N LEU A 20 -2.34 6.05 0.61
CA LEU A 20 -1.70 4.86 0.03
C LEU A 20 -1.77 3.67 0.98
N ARG A 21 -1.46 3.85 2.27
CA ARG A 21 -1.60 2.79 3.28
C ARG A 21 -3.03 2.27 3.32
N ARG A 22 -4.03 3.15 3.41
CA ARG A 22 -5.45 2.76 3.43
C ARG A 22 -5.84 1.95 2.19
N PHE A 23 -5.42 2.41 1.01
CA PHE A 23 -5.65 1.72 -0.25
C PHE A 23 -5.03 0.32 -0.26
N LEU A 24 -3.77 0.16 0.16
CA LEU A 24 -3.08 -1.13 0.15
C LEU A 24 -3.68 -2.12 1.15
N HIS A 25 -4.10 -1.65 2.32
CA HIS A 25 -4.82 -2.48 3.28
C HIS A 25 -6.17 -2.95 2.72
N GLN A 26 -6.92 -2.04 2.09
CA GLN A 26 -8.18 -2.37 1.43
C GLN A 26 -7.97 -3.38 0.29
N LEU A 27 -6.97 -3.15 -0.57
CA LEU A 27 -6.59 -4.03 -1.67
C LEU A 27 -6.28 -5.45 -1.17
N GLY A 28 -5.40 -5.57 -0.17
CA GLY A 28 -5.01 -6.86 0.38
C GLY A 28 -6.20 -7.64 0.95
N ARG A 29 -7.04 -6.95 1.73
CA ARG A 29 -8.26 -7.51 2.32
C ARG A 29 -9.28 -7.96 1.26
N GLU A 30 -9.67 -7.07 0.35
CA GLU A 30 -10.73 -7.33 -0.62
C GLU A 30 -10.31 -8.38 -1.65
N ALA A 31 -9.06 -8.36 -2.08
CA ALA A 31 -8.51 -9.37 -2.99
C ALA A 31 -8.07 -10.66 -2.27
N ARG A 32 -8.31 -10.78 -0.95
CA ARG A 32 -7.92 -11.94 -0.11
C ARG A 32 -6.47 -12.36 -0.30
N GLN A 33 -5.57 -11.39 -0.40
CA GLN A 33 -4.14 -11.64 -0.55
C GLN A 33 -3.56 -12.12 0.78
N GLY A 34 -2.54 -12.98 0.72
CA GLY A 34 -1.73 -13.31 1.90
C GLY A 34 -0.71 -12.22 2.24
N GLU A 35 -0.30 -11.43 1.24
CA GLU A 35 0.67 -10.36 1.38
C GLU A 35 0.47 -9.30 0.28
N VAL A 36 0.66 -8.02 0.63
CA VAL A 36 0.86 -6.92 -0.31
C VAL A 36 2.29 -6.40 -0.18
N GLY A 37 3.10 -6.60 -1.22
CA GLY A 37 4.48 -6.15 -1.29
C GLY A 37 4.64 -4.78 -1.95
N ILE A 38 5.51 -3.93 -1.40
CA ILE A 38 5.83 -2.60 -1.90
C ILE A 38 7.34 -2.44 -1.96
N VAL A 39 7.86 -1.81 -3.01
CA VAL A 39 9.27 -1.40 -3.09
C VAL A 39 9.36 0.12 -3.12
N VAL A 40 10.05 0.70 -2.13
CA VAL A 40 10.28 2.15 -2.04
C VAL A 40 11.77 2.40 -1.85
N GLY A 41 12.38 3.17 -2.75
CA GLY A 41 13.81 3.48 -2.69
C GLY A 41 14.71 2.23 -2.67
N GLY A 42 14.28 1.14 -3.33
CA GLY A 42 14.99 -0.14 -3.33
C GLY A 42 14.77 -1.04 -2.10
N ASN A 43 14.02 -0.56 -1.09
CA ASN A 43 13.67 -1.35 0.08
C ASN A 43 12.31 -2.03 -0.10
N TYR A 44 12.23 -3.29 0.29
CA TYR A 44 10.99 -4.06 0.27
C TYR A 44 10.22 -3.94 1.59
N TYR A 45 8.91 -3.77 1.50
CA TYR A 45 7.97 -3.76 2.62
C TYR A 45 6.81 -4.69 2.30
N GLY A 46 6.57 -5.67 3.17
CA GLY A 46 5.45 -6.61 3.08
C GLY A 46 4.36 -6.26 4.10
N ILE A 47 3.12 -6.18 3.65
CA ILE A 47 1.93 -6.04 4.50
C ILE A 47 1.21 -7.39 4.52
N THR A 48 1.24 -8.06 5.67
CA THR A 48 0.59 -9.37 5.88
C THR A 48 -0.67 -9.27 6.75
N GLU A 49 -0.83 -8.16 7.46
CA GLU A 49 -1.99 -7.87 8.30
C GLU A 49 -2.70 -6.64 7.74
N PHE A 50 -3.99 -6.79 7.42
CA PHE A 50 -4.80 -5.73 6.85
C PHE A 50 -5.77 -5.19 7.89
N ASP A 51 -6.05 -3.89 7.82
CA ASP A 51 -6.99 -3.27 8.74
C ASP A 51 -8.40 -3.83 8.46
N ASP A 52 -9.12 -4.15 9.53
CA ASP A 52 -10.55 -4.46 9.41
C ASP A 52 -11.29 -3.29 8.75
N ALA A 53 -12.35 -3.63 8.01
CA ALA A 53 -13.28 -2.62 7.54
C ALA A 53 -14.04 -2.09 8.77
N LYS A 54 -13.47 -1.09 9.47
CA LYS A 54 -14.26 -0.31 10.41
C LYS A 54 -15.31 0.45 9.59
N GLU A 55 -16.56 0.09 9.83
CA GLU A 55 -17.79 0.69 9.30
C GLU A 55 -17.86 2.20 9.53
#